data_AF-A0A3P7JI12-F1
#
_entry.id   AF-A0A3P7JI12-F1
#
_cell.length_a   1.000
_cell.length_b   1.000
_cell.length_c   1.000
_cell.angle_alpha   90.00
_cell.angle_beta   90.00
_cell.angle_gamma   90.00
#
_symmetry.space_group_name_H-M   'P 1'
#
loop_
_entity.id
_entity.type
_entity.pdbx_description
1 polymer ?
#
loop_
_entity_poly.entity_id
_entity_poly.type
_entity_poly.pdbx_seq_one_letter_code
_entity_poly.pdbx_strand_id
1 'polypeptide(L)'
;MYATCLMVILATEIAAAIYAAMHSHMFENDFREILRASLRLYNGTDSVKENQRDGMLMKAAWDKLMMEKSCCGVDSKIGEFKESGWFHLTKGRFAFPPACCPPDANGRLKPVCNLTSRHVDVSPHINSKF
;
A
#
# COMPACT_ATOMS: atom_id res chain seq x y z
N MET A 1 7.44 -19.66 -34.37
CA MET A 1 7.34 -19.64 -32.90
C MET A 1 7.45 -18.23 -32.33
N TYR A 2 8.48 -17.44 -32.67
CA TYR A 2 8.54 -16.03 -32.26
C TYR A 2 7.38 -15.18 -32.79
N ALA A 3 7.07 -15.27 -34.09
CA ALA A 3 5.95 -14.54 -34.68
C ALA A 3 4.59 -14.90 -34.05
N THR A 4 4.36 -16.19 -33.77
CA THR A 4 3.13 -16.63 -33.10
C THR A 4 3.03 -16.11 -31.67
N CYS A 5 4.14 -16.07 -30.92
CA CYS A 5 4.16 -15.46 -29.58
C CYS A 5 3.84 -13.95 -29.65
N LEU A 6 4.44 -13.23 -30.61
CA LEU A 6 4.18 -11.80 -30.80
C LEU A 6 2.72 -11.51 -31.18
N MET A 7 2.12 -12.34 -32.03
CA MET A 7 0.69 -12.21 -32.39
C MET A 7 -0.24 -12.43 -31.18
N VAL A 8 0.09 -13.37 -30.29
CA VAL A 8 -0.68 -13.60 -29.05
C VAL A 8 -0.54 -12.45 -28.07
N ILE A 9 0.68 -11.90 -27.92
CA ILE A 9 0.93 -10.71 -27.08
C ILE A 9 0.11 -9.54 -27.60
N LEU A 10 0.20 -9.24 -28.89
CA LEU A 10 -0.54 -8.14 -29.53
C LEU A 10 -2.07 -8.30 -29.35
N ALA A 11 -2.59 -9.51 -29.55
CA ALA A 11 -4.02 -9.77 -29.38
C ALA A 11 -4.47 -9.53 -27.93
N THR A 12 -3.65 -9.91 -26.96
CA THR A 12 -3.93 -9.73 -25.53
C THR A 12 -3.85 -8.26 -25.12
N GLU A 13 -2.88 -7.51 -25.65
CA GLU A 13 -2.74 -6.06 -25.43
C GLU A 13 -3.98 -5.30 -25.93
N ILE A 14 -4.45 -5.59 -27.15
CA ILE A 14 -5.66 -4.95 -27.72
C ILE A 14 -6.89 -5.28 -26.86
N ALA A 15 -7.05 -6.54 -26.46
CA ALA A 15 -8.16 -6.95 -25.60
C ALA A 15 -8.12 -6.23 -24.24
N ALA A 16 -6.96 -6.16 -23.60
CA ALA A 16 -6.78 -5.47 -22.32
C ALA A 16 -7.05 -3.96 -22.43
N ALA A 17 -6.60 -3.31 -23.51
CA ALA A 17 -6.84 -1.89 -23.74
C ALA A 17 -8.33 -1.57 -23.90
N ILE A 18 -9.06 -2.38 -24.69
CA ILE A 18 -10.51 -2.23 -24.85
C ILE A 18 -11.22 -2.43 -23.52
N TYR A 19 -10.85 -3.47 -22.76
CA TYR A 19 -11.44 -3.75 -21.45
C TYR A 19 -11.22 -2.58 -20.47
N ALA A 20 -10.00 -2.05 -20.39
CA ALA A 20 -9.66 -0.91 -19.53
C ALA A 20 -10.43 0.36 -19.92
N ALA A 21 -10.63 0.60 -21.23
CA ALA A 21 -11.35 1.77 -21.73
C ALA A 21 -12.86 1.68 -21.51
N MET A 22 -13.46 0.51 -21.77
CA MET A 22 -14.90 0.32 -21.65
C MET A 22 -15.36 0.17 -20.19
N HIS A 23 -14.53 -0.45 -19.35
CA HIS A 23 -14.92 -0.85 -18.01
C HIS A 23 -14.03 -0.26 -16.91
N SER A 24 -13.59 0.99 -17.09
CA SER A 24 -12.72 1.70 -16.15
C SER A 24 -13.23 1.68 -14.70
N HIS A 25 -14.54 1.81 -14.49
CA HIS A 25 -15.15 1.76 -13.16
C HIS A 25 -15.15 0.37 -12.52
N MET A 26 -15.40 -0.71 -13.27
CA MET A 26 -15.26 -2.07 -12.70
C MET A 26 -13.80 -2.42 -12.50
N PHE A 27 -12.92 -2.02 -13.42
CA PHE A 27 -11.48 -2.23 -13.28
C PHE A 27 -10.95 -1.61 -11.97
N GLU A 28 -11.40 -0.39 -11.62
CA GLU A 28 -11.03 0.22 -10.34
C GLU A 28 -11.53 -0.60 -9.15
N ASN A 29 -12.77 -1.09 -9.20
CA ASN A 29 -13.35 -1.89 -8.11
C ASN A 29 -12.64 -3.25 -7.95
N ASP A 30 -12.36 -3.95 -9.05
CA ASP A 30 -11.64 -5.22 -9.06
C ASP A 30 -10.21 -5.02 -8.55
N PHE A 31 -9.54 -3.95 -8.99
CA PHE A 31 -8.21 -3.60 -8.52
C PHE A 31 -8.22 -3.26 -7.02
N ARG A 32 -9.21 -2.49 -6.54
CA ARG A 32 -9.39 -2.21 -5.11
C ARG A 32 -9.63 -3.50 -4.32
N GLU A 33 -10.39 -4.46 -4.84
CA GLU A 33 -10.62 -5.74 -4.18
C GLU A 33 -9.33 -6.56 -4.06
N ILE A 34 -8.55 -6.64 -5.14
CA ILE A 34 -7.23 -7.27 -5.14
C ILE A 34 -6.29 -6.58 -4.14
N LEU A 35 -6.28 -5.25 -4.12
CA LEU A 35 -5.51 -4.49 -3.14
C LEU A 35 -5.98 -4.74 -1.71
N ARG A 36 -7.28 -4.87 -1.45
CA ARG A 36 -7.79 -5.21 -0.10
C ARG A 36 -7.32 -6.60 0.31
N ALA A 37 -7.35 -7.57 -0.61
CA ALA A 37 -6.84 -8.91 -0.37
C ALA A 37 -5.32 -8.90 -0.08
N SER A 38 -4.54 -8.12 -0.82
CA SER A 38 -3.11 -7.98 -0.56
C SER A 38 -2.81 -7.23 0.74
N LEU A 39 -3.64 -6.23 1.10
CA LEU A 39 -3.51 -5.47 2.35
C LEU A 39 -3.74 -6.36 3.59
N ARG A 40 -4.62 -7.38 3.50
CA ARG A 40 -4.78 -8.38 4.57
C ARG A 40 -3.50 -9.17 4.84
N LEU A 41 -2.66 -9.34 3.83
CA LEU A 41 -1.36 -10.01 3.96
C LEU A 41 -0.27 -9.09 4.53
N TYR A 42 -0.55 -7.80 4.74
CA TYR A 42 0.39 -6.87 5.35
C TYR A 42 0.71 -7.29 6.78
N ASN A 43 1.95 -7.72 7.01
CA ASN A 43 2.45 -8.06 8.33
C ASN A 43 3.33 -6.89 8.81
N GLY A 44 2.83 -6.04 9.69
CA GLY A 44 3.56 -4.83 10.09
C GLY A 44 4.76 -5.05 11.03
N THR A 45 5.39 -6.24 10.98
CA THR A 45 6.64 -6.60 11.66
C THR A 45 7.62 -7.19 10.65
N ASP A 46 8.91 -6.92 10.84
CA ASP A 46 10.01 -7.55 10.10
C ASP A 46 10.40 -8.92 10.70
N SER A 47 9.74 -9.36 11.77
CA SER A 47 10.10 -10.59 12.48
C SER A 47 9.74 -11.84 11.65
N VAL A 48 10.77 -12.36 10.99
CA VAL A 48 10.81 -13.61 10.24
C VAL A 48 10.37 -14.77 11.14
N LYS A 49 9.15 -15.29 10.92
CA LYS A 49 8.88 -16.71 11.14
C LYS A 49 9.07 -17.43 9.81
N GLU A 50 9.79 -18.54 9.86
CA GLU A 50 10.38 -19.32 8.76
C GLU A 50 9.47 -19.61 7.53
N ASN A 51 8.14 -19.48 7.68
CA ASN A 51 7.13 -19.69 6.63
C ASN A 51 6.58 -18.41 5.98
N GLN A 52 7.14 -17.23 6.23
CA GLN A 52 6.48 -15.95 5.96
C GLN A 52 7.27 -14.96 5.07
N ARG A 53 8.00 -15.48 4.07
CA ARG A 53 8.67 -14.63 3.05
C ARG A 53 7.69 -13.69 2.34
N ASP A 54 6.48 -14.17 2.05
CA ASP A 54 5.44 -13.38 1.38
C ASP A 54 4.98 -12.18 2.23
N GLY A 55 4.91 -12.32 3.55
CA GLY A 55 4.51 -11.23 4.45
C GLY A 55 5.51 -10.07 4.47
N MET A 56 6.81 -10.36 4.35
CA MET A 56 7.86 -9.35 4.27
C MET A 56 7.83 -8.60 2.94
N LEU A 57 7.61 -9.32 1.83
CA LEU A 57 7.46 -8.73 0.50
C LEU A 57 6.22 -7.82 0.45
N MET A 58 5.11 -8.28 1.03
CA MET A 58 3.88 -7.48 1.11
C MET A 58 4.08 -6.23 1.97
N LYS A 59 4.80 -6.34 3.11
CA LYS A 59 5.17 -5.17 3.92
C LYS A 59 5.97 -4.15 3.11
N ALA A 60 7.05 -4.58 2.45
CA ALA A 60 7.91 -3.68 1.69
C ALA A 60 7.18 -3.01 0.51
N ALA A 61 6.34 -3.77 -0.21
CA ALA A 61 5.54 -3.25 -1.31
C ALA A 61 4.55 -2.18 -0.83
N TRP A 62 3.84 -2.46 0.26
CA TRP A 62 2.89 -1.52 0.85
C TRP A 62 3.56 -0.30 1.47
N ASP A 63 4.69 -0.47 2.16
CA ASP A 63 5.46 0.64 2.72
C ASP A 63 5.91 1.60 1.61
N LYS A 64 6.46 1.06 0.51
CA LYS A 64 6.83 1.87 -0.65
C LYS A 64 5.63 2.58 -1.26
N LEU A 65 4.51 1.87 -1.45
CA LEU A 65 3.30 2.43 -2.03
C LEU A 65 2.74 3.59 -1.20
N MET A 66 2.65 3.42 0.12
CA MET A 66 2.15 4.45 1.05
C MET A 66 3.05 5.69 1.06
N MET A 67 4.37 5.49 1.03
CA MET A 67 5.33 6.59 0.97
C MET A 67 5.30 7.32 -0.37
N GLU A 68 5.22 6.59 -1.49
CA GLU A 68 5.29 7.18 -2.83
C GLU A 68 3.98 7.88 -3.23
N LYS A 69 2.83 7.29 -2.87
CA LYS A 69 1.51 7.82 -3.23
C LYS A 69 0.88 8.67 -2.13
N SER A 70 1.58 8.85 -1.00
CA SER A 70 1.08 9.60 0.16
C SER A 70 -0.31 9.14 0.61
N CYS A 71 -0.54 7.82 0.59
CA CYS A 71 -1.81 7.18 0.94
C CYS A 71 -1.61 6.14 2.05
N CYS A 72 -2.71 5.63 2.61
CA CYS A 72 -2.65 4.77 3.80
C CYS A 72 -3.64 3.61 3.75
N GLY A 73 -3.36 2.63 2.89
CA GLY A 73 -4.28 1.54 2.59
C GLY A 73 -4.94 1.74 1.24
N VAL A 74 -6.10 1.12 1.03
CA VAL A 74 -6.81 1.15 -0.27
C VAL A 74 -7.67 2.40 -0.37
N ASP A 75 -8.50 2.63 0.64
CA ASP A 75 -9.42 3.76 0.74
C ASP A 75 -8.91 4.84 1.72
N SER A 76 -7.77 4.59 2.38
CA SER A 76 -7.24 5.45 3.45
C SER A 76 -8.26 5.69 4.55
N LYS A 77 -8.84 4.60 5.06
CA LYS A 77 -9.88 4.65 6.10
C LYS A 77 -9.43 3.97 7.39
N ILE A 78 -9.96 4.48 8.50
CA ILE A 78 -9.71 3.87 9.80
C ILE A 78 -10.27 2.43 9.80
N GLY A 79 -9.44 1.48 10.20
CA GLY A 79 -9.83 0.08 10.31
C GLY A 79 -9.60 -0.78 9.07
N GLU A 80 -9.01 -0.26 8.00
CA GLU A 80 -8.60 -1.08 6.84
C GLU A 80 -7.57 -2.15 7.21
N PHE A 81 -6.75 -1.88 8.22
CA PHE A 81 -5.74 -2.82 8.71
C PHE A 81 -6.28 -3.86 9.69
N LYS A 82 -7.58 -3.84 10.06
CA LYS A 82 -8.15 -4.73 11.09
C LYS A 82 -7.93 -6.22 10.82
N GLU A 83 -7.96 -6.59 9.55
CA GLU A 83 -7.78 -7.97 9.09
C GLU A 83 -6.32 -8.27 8.71
N SER A 84 -5.42 -7.31 8.85
CA SER A 84 -4.00 -7.46 8.56
C SER A 84 -3.20 -7.86 9.80
N GLY A 85 -2.01 -8.45 9.60
CA GLY A 85 -1.09 -8.80 10.69
C GLY A 85 -0.71 -7.60 11.57
N TRP A 86 -0.76 -6.37 11.04
CA TRP A 86 -0.52 -5.15 11.82
C TRP A 86 -1.51 -4.94 12.96
N PHE A 87 -2.81 -5.17 12.74
CA PHE A 87 -3.81 -4.98 13.79
C PHE A 87 -3.65 -6.01 14.90
N HIS A 88 -3.33 -7.26 14.54
CA HIS A 88 -3.02 -8.32 15.50
C HIS A 88 -1.76 -8.00 16.31
N LEU A 89 -0.71 -7.47 15.67
CA LEU A 89 0.55 -7.10 16.32
C LEU A 89 0.35 -5.95 17.32
N THR A 90 -0.39 -4.93 16.94
CA THR A 90 -0.60 -3.71 17.73
C THR A 90 -1.78 -3.81 18.69
N LYS A 91 -2.49 -4.95 18.69
CA LYS A 91 -3.76 -5.15 19.41
C LYS A 91 -4.77 -4.04 19.13
N GLY A 92 -4.78 -3.54 17.89
CA GLY A 92 -5.66 -2.46 17.44
C GLY A 92 -5.39 -1.08 18.04
N ARG A 93 -4.26 -0.88 18.73
CA ARG A 93 -3.90 0.43 19.32
C ARG A 93 -3.48 1.47 18.28
N PHE A 94 -2.95 1.01 17.15
CA PHE A 94 -2.45 1.87 16.08
C PHE A 94 -3.20 1.55 14.79
N ALA A 95 -4.01 2.49 14.32
CA ALA A 95 -4.86 2.26 13.16
C ALA A 95 -4.09 2.18 11.84
N PHE A 96 -2.93 2.82 11.78
CA PHE A 96 -2.08 2.88 10.59
C PHE A 96 -0.63 2.49 10.91
N PRO A 97 0.09 1.87 9.95
CA PRO A 97 1.50 1.54 10.09
C PRO A 97 2.40 2.78 10.04
N PRO A 98 3.66 2.68 10.51
CA PRO A 98 4.61 3.80 10.53
C PRO A 98 4.91 4.39 9.14
N ALA A 99 4.87 3.56 8.09
CA ALA A 99 5.05 4.00 6.71
C ALA A 99 3.98 5.02 6.27
N CYS A 100 2.78 4.97 6.88
CA CYS A 100 1.72 5.96 6.70
C CYS A 100 1.68 7.01 7.84
N CYS A 101 1.97 6.59 9.07
CA CYS A 101 1.80 7.39 10.28
C CYS A 101 3.14 7.53 11.01
N PRO A 102 3.92 8.59 10.74
CA PRO A 102 5.29 8.63 11.23
C PRO A 102 5.28 8.75 12.76
N PRO A 103 6.23 8.12 13.45
CA PRO A 103 6.36 8.25 14.89
C PRO A 103 6.61 9.71 15.30
N ASP A 104 6.30 10.05 16.54
CA ASP A 104 6.61 11.38 17.08
C ASP A 104 8.13 11.60 17.26
N ALA A 105 8.52 12.80 17.68
CA ALA A 105 9.92 13.15 17.96
C ALA A 105 10.58 12.26 19.04
N ASN A 106 9.79 11.55 19.85
CA ASN A 106 10.24 10.60 20.87
C ASN A 106 10.21 9.14 20.37
N GLY A 107 9.98 8.92 19.07
CA GLY A 107 9.90 7.59 18.46
C GLY A 107 8.61 6.83 18.78
N ARG A 108 7.59 7.49 19.34
CA ARG A 108 6.33 6.84 19.72
C ARG A 108 5.35 6.79 18.54
N LEU A 109 4.79 5.61 18.30
CA LEU A 109 3.70 5.43 17.34
C LEU A 109 2.45 6.21 17.78
N LYS A 110 1.75 6.81 16.82
CA LYS A 110 0.51 7.56 17.06
C LYS A 110 -0.70 6.66 16.78
N PRO A 111 -1.75 6.68 17.63
CA PRO A 111 -2.93 5.82 17.45
C PRO A 111 -3.68 6.13 16.15
N VAL A 112 -3.75 7.40 15.77
CA VAL A 112 -4.35 7.92 14.54
C VAL A 112 -3.54 9.13 14.07
N CYS A 113 -3.48 9.35 12.75
CA CYS A 113 -2.97 10.58 12.14
C CYS A 113 -3.94 11.07 11.07
N ASN A 114 -3.95 12.39 10.84
CA ASN A 114 -4.71 13.00 9.75
C ASN A 114 -4.01 12.68 8.43
N LEU A 115 -4.69 11.89 7.60
CA LEU A 115 -4.24 11.40 6.30
C LEU A 115 -4.08 12.50 5.25
N THR A 116 -4.64 13.68 5.52
CA THR A 116 -4.55 14.89 4.70
C THR A 116 -3.24 15.67 4.86
N SER A 117 -2.31 15.26 5.74
CA SER A 117 -1.21 16.13 6.19
C SER A 117 0.21 15.62 5.87
N ARG A 118 0.40 14.73 4.89
CA ARG A 118 1.77 14.33 4.46
C ARG A 118 2.29 15.09 3.23
N HIS A 119 1.85 16.33 3.07
CA HIS A 119 2.52 17.31 2.20
C HIS A 119 2.82 18.64 2.91
N VAL A 120 3.18 18.59 4.20
CA VAL A 120 3.79 19.75 4.88
C VAL A 120 5.19 19.48 5.41
N ASP A 121 5.60 18.21 5.58
CA ASP A 121 6.96 17.92 6.07
C ASP A 121 7.65 16.90 5.16
N VAL A 122 8.24 17.47 4.10
CA VAL A 122 9.59 17.09 3.68
C VAL A 122 10.41 16.86 4.95
N SER A 123 11.06 15.71 5.05
CA SER A 123 12.06 15.43 6.08
C SER A 123 12.88 16.69 6.37
N PRO A 124 13.10 17.10 7.64
CA PRO A 124 13.77 18.35 7.97
C PRO A 124 15.27 18.20 7.70
N HIS A 125 15.63 18.27 6.43
CA HIS A 125 16.95 18.67 6.00
C HIS A 125 16.82 20.07 5.38
N ILE A 126 17.14 21.07 6.22
CA ILE A 126 17.91 22.26 5.86
C ILE A 126 17.13 23.48 5.30
N ASN A 127 17.17 24.55 6.13
CA ASN A 127 17.07 26.00 5.87
C ASN A 127 15.70 26.57 5.46
N SER A 128 15.01 27.41 6.25
CA SER A 128 15.38 28.71 6.84
C SER A 128 15.88 29.76 5.82
N LYS A 129 15.05 30.80 5.60
CA LYS A 129 15.33 32.10 4.98
C LYS A 129 15.72 32.09 3.48
N PHE A 130 14.80 32.48 2.60
CA PHE A 130 14.52 33.84 2.10
C PHE A 130 13.27 33.78 1.21
#